data_AF-A0A1V5P3U6-F1
#
_entry.id   AF-A0A1V5P3U6-F1
#
_cell.length_a   1.000
_cell.length_b   1.000
_cell.length_c   1.000
_cell.angle_alpha   90.00
_cell.angle_beta   90.00
_cell.angle_gamma   90.00
#
_symmetry.space_group_name_H-M   'P 1'
#
loop_
_entity.id
_entity.type
_entity.pdbx_description
1 polymer ?
#
loop_
_entity_poly.entity_id
_entity_poly.type
_entity_poly.pdbx_seq_one_letter_code
_entity_poly.pdbx_strand_id
1 'polypeptide(L)'
;MKNNVLMIFIVILVACSADRNPDLTQFVNPFIGTGGHGHTFPGAVVPNGMVQLSPDTRIKGWDACAGYHYSDSTIIGFSHTHLSGTGIGDYGDILFMPMVDSDLIDRGEENIPRSGYRSSFSHDNESASPGYYSVVLDDYAIKVELSATTRAGFHRYTLYNRI
;
A
#
# COMPACT_ATOMS: atom_id res chain seq x y z
N MET A 1 -36.22 -2.09 -49.48
CA MET A 1 -36.46 -1.01 -48.48
C MET A 1 -36.65 -1.54 -47.06
N LYS A 2 -37.46 -2.58 -46.81
CA LYS A 2 -37.67 -3.15 -45.46
C LYS A 2 -36.38 -3.70 -44.78
N ASN A 3 -35.48 -4.33 -45.52
CA ASN A 3 -34.24 -4.90 -44.95
C ASN A 3 -33.21 -3.84 -44.52
N ASN A 4 -33.20 -2.66 -45.17
CA ASN A 4 -32.26 -1.59 -44.82
C ASN A 4 -32.67 -0.90 -43.51
N VAL A 5 -33.98 -0.80 -43.23
CA VAL A 5 -34.50 -0.22 -41.99
C VAL A 5 -34.20 -1.13 -40.79
N LEU A 6 -34.32 -2.45 -40.95
CA LEU A 6 -34.00 -3.43 -39.92
C LEU A 6 -32.50 -3.44 -39.58
N MET A 7 -31.65 -3.32 -40.59
CA MET A 7 -30.19 -3.28 -40.43
C MET A 7 -29.73 -2.00 -39.71
N ILE A 8 -30.36 -0.86 -40.01
CA ILE A 8 -30.12 0.42 -39.30
C ILE A 8 -30.55 0.32 -37.82
N PHE A 9 -31.69 -0.32 -37.54
CA PHE A 9 -32.16 -0.52 -36.17
C PHE A 9 -31.22 -1.38 -35.32
N ILE A 10 -30.63 -2.44 -35.91
CA ILE A 10 -29.66 -3.31 -35.25
C ILE A 10 -28.34 -2.57 -34.95
N VAL A 11 -27.86 -1.72 -35.86
CA VAL A 11 -26.63 -0.92 -35.65
C VAL A 11 -26.81 0.11 -34.53
N ILE A 12 -27.99 0.72 -34.40
CA ILE A 12 -28.30 1.68 -33.33
C ILE A 12 -28.38 0.98 -31.96
N LEU A 13 -28.95 -0.22 -31.89
CA LEU A 13 -29.01 -1.02 -30.66
C LEU A 13 -27.63 -1.46 -30.14
N VAL A 14 -26.68 -1.75 -31.04
CA VAL A 14 -25.30 -2.11 -30.66
C VAL A 14 -24.50 -0.89 -30.19
N ALA A 15 -24.76 0.31 -30.74
CA ALA A 15 -24.07 1.54 -30.35
C ALA A 15 -24.46 2.04 -28.94
N CYS A 16 -25.66 1.72 -28.45
CA CYS A 16 -26.15 2.14 -27.13
C CYS A 16 -25.76 1.20 -25.96
N SER A 17 -24.98 0.15 -26.20
CA SER A 17 -24.68 -0.87 -25.17
C SER A 17 -23.27 -0.79 -24.57
N ALA A 18 -22.50 0.28 -24.83
CA ALA A 18 -21.16 0.44 -24.27
C ALA A 18 -21.18 1.42 -23.08
N ASP A 19 -21.56 0.93 -21.90
CA ASP A 19 -21.35 1.63 -20.64
C ASP A 19 -19.84 1.63 -20.34
N ARG A 20 -19.11 2.58 -20.92
CA ARG A 20 -17.68 2.78 -20.67
C ARG A 20 -17.53 3.72 -19.50
N ASN A 21 -17.84 3.27 -18.30
CA ASN A 21 -17.43 4.03 -17.11
C ASN A 21 -15.93 3.75 -16.90
N PRO A 22 -15.03 4.70 -17.21
CA PRO A 22 -13.60 4.45 -17.10
C PRO A 22 -13.24 4.24 -15.63
N ASP A 23 -12.38 3.25 -15.35
CA ASP A 23 -11.83 3.07 -14.01
C ASP A 23 -10.93 4.27 -13.66
N LEU A 24 -11.42 5.21 -12.87
CA LEU A 24 -10.66 6.40 -12.51
C LEU A 24 -9.52 6.10 -11.53
N THR A 25 -9.55 4.96 -10.84
CA THR A 25 -8.54 4.62 -9.83
C THR A 25 -7.16 4.40 -10.45
N GLN A 26 -7.10 4.05 -11.74
CA GLN A 26 -5.86 3.87 -12.50
C GLN A 26 -4.98 5.14 -12.58
N PHE A 27 -5.55 6.33 -12.35
CA PHE A 27 -4.82 7.60 -12.40
C PHE A 27 -4.17 7.97 -11.06
N VAL A 28 -4.46 7.25 -9.99
CA VAL A 28 -3.94 7.55 -8.66
C VAL A 28 -2.63 6.82 -8.44
N ASN A 29 -1.58 7.57 -8.07
CA ASN A 29 -0.32 7.01 -7.60
C ASN A 29 -0.13 7.35 -6.10
N PRO A 30 -0.35 6.39 -5.18
CA PRO A 30 -0.21 6.61 -3.74
C PRO A 30 1.21 6.98 -3.27
N PHE A 31 2.25 6.75 -4.09
CA PHE A 31 3.62 7.10 -3.72
C PHE A 31 3.91 8.60 -3.88
N ILE A 32 3.08 9.36 -4.59
CA ILE A 32 3.28 10.80 -4.72
C ILE A 32 3.11 11.47 -3.35
N GLY A 33 4.14 12.19 -2.91
CA GLY A 33 4.19 12.87 -1.60
C GLY A 33 4.77 12.02 -0.47
N THR A 34 5.14 10.76 -0.73
CA THR A 34 5.73 9.85 0.27
C THR A 34 7.24 10.04 0.44
N GLY A 35 7.89 10.83 -0.42
CA GLY A 35 9.28 11.25 -0.27
C GLY A 35 9.40 12.78 -0.18
N GLY A 36 10.59 13.27 0.14
CA GLY A 36 10.78 14.70 0.41
C GLY A 36 9.95 15.11 1.63
N HIS A 37 9.22 16.22 1.54
CA HIS A 37 8.49 16.80 2.67
C HIS A 37 6.96 16.76 2.50
N GLY A 38 6.45 15.81 1.71
CA GLY A 38 5.02 15.66 1.49
C GLY A 38 4.29 14.99 2.66
N HIS A 39 4.96 14.04 3.31
CA HIS A 39 4.46 13.29 4.46
C HIS A 39 3.12 12.59 4.20
N THR A 40 2.94 12.02 3.01
CA THR A 40 1.82 11.09 2.76
C THR A 40 2.26 9.64 3.00
N PHE A 41 1.31 8.71 2.98
CA PHE A 41 1.59 7.27 3.14
C PHE A 41 1.01 6.49 1.95
N PRO A 42 1.65 5.38 1.52
CA PRO A 42 1.22 4.59 0.36
C PRO A 42 0.18 3.50 0.70
N GLY A 43 -0.14 3.32 1.99
CA GLY A 43 -0.99 2.25 2.49
C GLY A 43 -2.44 2.24 2.02
N ALA A 44 -3.11 1.13 2.30
CA ALA A 44 -4.50 0.90 1.96
C ALA A 44 -5.45 1.72 2.84
N VAL A 45 -6.31 2.50 2.19
CA VAL A 45 -7.35 3.30 2.84
C VAL A 45 -8.54 3.47 1.88
N VAL A 46 -9.76 3.41 2.41
CA VAL A 46 -10.97 3.84 1.67
C VAL A 46 -11.20 5.34 1.87
N PRO A 47 -11.97 6.04 1.02
CA PRO A 47 -12.24 7.47 1.22
C PRO A 47 -12.74 7.76 2.64
N ASN A 48 -12.00 8.58 3.39
CA ASN A 48 -12.26 8.96 4.79
C ASN A 48 -12.30 7.76 5.77
N GLY A 49 -11.59 6.68 5.47
CA GLY A 49 -11.48 5.51 6.34
C GLY A 49 -10.76 5.84 7.66
N MET A 50 -11.25 5.25 8.75
CA MET A 50 -10.63 5.33 10.08
C MET A 50 -9.34 4.51 10.16
N VAL A 51 -9.25 3.43 9.38
CA VAL A 51 -8.03 2.63 9.26
C VAL A 51 -7.26 3.10 8.04
N GLN A 52 -6.00 3.48 8.27
CA GLN A 52 -5.02 3.77 7.23
C GLN A 52 -3.92 2.72 7.37
N LEU A 53 -4.08 1.58 6.70
CA LEU A 53 -3.19 0.43 6.88
C LEU A 53 -1.98 0.54 5.95
N SER A 54 -0.82 0.94 6.50
CA SER A 54 0.36 1.34 5.72
C SER A 54 1.66 0.76 6.29
N PRO A 55 2.71 0.60 5.47
CA PRO A 55 4.08 0.35 5.96
C PRO A 55 4.62 1.51 6.80
N ASP A 56 5.43 1.17 7.79
CA ASP A 56 6.27 2.08 8.56
C ASP A 56 7.75 1.81 8.25
N THR A 57 8.49 2.82 7.80
CA THR A 57 9.96 2.74 7.57
C THR A 57 10.74 3.47 8.66
N ARG A 58 10.17 4.55 9.22
CA ARG A 58 10.80 5.42 10.22
C ARG A 58 9.80 5.91 11.27
N ILE A 59 10.29 6.17 12.48
CA ILE A 59 9.47 6.71 13.59
C ILE A 59 10.11 7.90 14.30
N LYS A 60 11.24 8.39 13.79
CA LYS A 60 11.99 9.49 14.41
C LYS A 60 12.30 10.54 13.36
N GLY A 61 12.31 11.80 13.79
CA GLY A 61 12.58 12.94 12.93
C GLY A 61 11.32 13.52 12.30
N TRP A 62 11.48 14.68 11.68
CA TRP A 62 10.38 15.43 11.09
C TRP A 62 9.75 14.70 9.91
N ASP A 63 10.57 14.08 9.07
CA ASP A 63 10.10 13.34 7.91
C ASP A 63 9.40 12.00 8.26
N ALA A 64 9.27 11.65 9.55
CA ALA A 64 8.56 10.45 10.00
C ALA A 64 7.07 10.70 10.26
N CYS A 65 6.53 11.87 9.92
CA CYS A 65 5.16 12.27 10.25
C CYS A 65 4.07 11.26 9.80
N ALA A 66 4.29 10.56 8.69
CA ALA A 66 3.36 9.58 8.13
C ALA A 66 3.88 8.13 8.21
N GLY A 67 4.92 7.86 9.00
CA GLY A 67 5.50 6.53 9.19
C GLY A 67 6.35 6.00 8.04
N TYR A 68 6.03 6.37 6.79
CA TYR A 68 6.73 5.94 5.58
C TYR A 68 7.51 7.09 4.94
N HIS A 69 8.72 6.79 4.42
CA HIS A 69 9.44 7.69 3.54
C HIS A 69 10.09 6.94 2.37
N TYR A 70 9.84 7.40 1.14
CA TYR A 70 10.25 6.71 -0.10
C TYR A 70 11.78 6.56 -0.27
N SER A 71 12.62 7.27 0.49
CA SER A 71 14.07 7.04 0.41
C SER A 71 14.56 5.84 1.21
N ASP A 72 13.70 5.27 2.06
CA ASP A 72 14.09 4.22 3.00
C ASP A 72 14.09 2.86 2.33
N SER A 73 14.94 1.97 2.83
CA SER A 73 15.10 0.62 2.29
C SER A 73 14.77 -0.47 3.31
N THR A 74 14.27 -0.08 4.49
CA THR A 74 13.82 -1.04 5.51
C THR A 74 12.43 -0.70 6.03
N ILE A 75 11.62 -1.74 6.27
CA ILE A 75 10.29 -1.68 6.88
C ILE A 75 10.37 -2.22 8.31
N ILE A 76 9.74 -1.49 9.22
CA ILE A 76 9.51 -1.85 10.63
C ILE A 76 8.33 -2.81 10.71
N GLY A 77 7.27 -2.51 9.99
CA GLY A 77 6.05 -3.29 9.96
C GLY A 77 4.93 -2.49 9.32
N PHE A 78 3.70 -2.87 9.65
CA PHE A 78 2.50 -2.30 9.07
C PHE A 78 1.52 -1.93 10.18
N SER A 79 1.33 -0.64 10.43
CA SER A 79 0.41 -0.13 11.45
C SER A 79 -0.92 0.31 10.85
N HIS A 80 -1.95 0.46 11.70
CA HIS A 80 -3.33 0.62 11.26
C HIS A 80 -3.81 2.08 11.24
N THR A 81 -3.03 3.01 11.78
CA THR A 81 -3.38 4.43 11.90
C THR A 81 -2.24 5.31 11.41
N HIS A 82 -2.55 6.28 10.53
CA HIS A 82 -1.59 7.21 9.97
C HIS A 82 -2.22 8.59 9.72
N LEU A 83 -1.40 9.63 9.82
CA LEU A 83 -1.77 10.98 9.43
C LEU A 83 -1.14 11.33 8.08
N SER A 84 -1.90 11.99 7.20
CA SER A 84 -1.44 12.36 5.85
C SER A 84 -1.18 13.86 5.76
N GLY A 85 0.05 14.24 5.42
CA GLY A 85 0.47 15.61 5.14
C GLY A 85 0.71 16.49 6.36
N THR A 86 0.93 15.90 7.54
CA THR A 86 1.13 16.67 8.77
C THR A 86 2.58 17.17 8.90
N GLY A 87 2.79 18.20 9.72
CA GLY A 87 4.12 18.69 10.09
C GLY A 87 4.62 18.20 11.45
N ILE A 88 3.82 17.37 12.13
CA ILE A 88 4.14 16.71 13.41
C ILE A 88 3.60 15.28 13.32
N GLY A 89 4.42 14.31 13.75
CA GLY A 89 4.06 12.90 13.78
C GLY A 89 3.25 12.52 15.02
N ASP A 90 2.31 11.61 14.81
CA ASP A 90 1.54 10.87 15.81
C ASP A 90 1.01 9.59 15.12
N TYR A 91 0.21 8.79 15.81
CA TYR A 91 -0.30 7.50 15.33
C TYR A 91 0.83 6.48 15.07
N GLY A 92 0.69 5.59 14.08
CA GLY A 92 1.54 4.41 13.94
C GLY A 92 1.11 3.28 14.89
N ASP A 93 -0.18 3.20 15.21
CA ASP A 93 -0.71 2.28 16.22
C ASP A 93 -1.01 0.89 15.65
N ILE A 94 -0.86 -0.12 16.51
CA ILE A 94 -1.16 -1.53 16.19
C ILE A 94 -0.31 -2.03 15.01
N LEU A 95 1.00 -2.09 15.25
CA LEU A 95 2.00 -2.55 14.29
C LEU A 95 2.01 -4.08 14.19
N PHE A 96 1.92 -4.60 12.97
CA PHE A 96 2.16 -6.00 12.65
C PHE A 96 3.42 -6.15 11.80
N MET A 97 4.26 -7.12 12.14
CA MET A 97 5.43 -7.49 11.34
C MET A 97 5.45 -9.01 11.15
N PRO A 98 5.17 -9.53 9.94
CA PRO A 98 5.29 -10.96 9.67
C PRO A 98 6.78 -11.34 9.56
N MET A 99 7.16 -12.41 10.25
CA MET A 99 8.53 -12.92 10.30
C MET A 99 8.53 -14.44 10.25
N VAL A 100 9.64 -15.02 9.80
CA VAL A 100 9.92 -16.47 9.82
C VAL A 100 11.28 -16.66 10.50
N ASP A 101 11.37 -17.66 11.38
CA ASP A 101 12.61 -18.10 12.05
C ASP A 101 13.43 -16.96 12.66
N SER A 102 12.76 -16.03 13.36
CA SER A 102 13.38 -14.85 13.97
C SER A 102 13.02 -14.74 15.45
N ASP A 103 14.05 -14.76 16.30
CA ASP A 103 13.94 -14.46 17.73
C ASP A 103 14.14 -12.95 18.02
N LEU A 104 14.23 -12.12 16.96
CA LEU A 104 14.45 -10.69 17.08
C LEU A 104 13.16 -10.00 17.50
N ILE A 105 13.15 -9.47 18.72
CA ILE A 105 11.98 -8.77 19.30
C ILE A 105 12.11 -7.25 19.24
N ASP A 106 13.33 -6.74 19.16
CA ASP A 106 13.60 -5.32 18.99
C ASP A 106 13.56 -4.94 17.52
N ARG A 107 13.18 -3.70 17.23
CA ARG A 107 13.10 -3.15 15.85
C ARG A 107 14.43 -3.20 15.10
N GLY A 108 15.56 -3.09 15.80
CA GLY A 108 16.87 -2.91 15.19
C GLY A 108 17.08 -1.51 14.58
N GLU A 109 18.30 -1.30 14.11
CA GLU A 109 18.79 -0.09 13.46
C GLU A 109 18.69 -0.24 11.93
N GLU A 110 18.23 0.83 11.27
CA GLU A 110 18.00 0.87 9.82
C GLU A 110 19.23 0.47 8.98
N ASN A 111 20.42 0.88 9.42
CA ASN A 111 21.67 0.66 8.68
C ASN A 111 22.48 -0.56 9.17
N ILE A 112 21.94 -1.34 10.10
CA ILE A 112 22.61 -2.53 10.65
C ILE A 112 21.75 -3.76 10.36
N PRO A 113 22.09 -4.53 9.32
CA PRO A 113 21.34 -5.74 8.95
C PRO A 113 21.17 -6.69 10.13
N ARG A 114 19.96 -7.21 10.31
CA ARG A 114 19.60 -8.19 11.35
C ARG A 114 19.88 -7.74 12.80
N SER A 115 20.03 -6.44 13.05
CA SER A 115 20.08 -5.89 14.42
C SER A 115 18.73 -5.95 15.15
N GLY A 116 17.66 -6.29 14.42
CA GLY A 116 16.31 -6.47 14.94
C GLY A 116 15.35 -6.97 13.85
N TYR A 117 14.05 -6.94 14.11
CA TYR A 117 13.05 -7.55 13.25
C TYR A 117 12.79 -6.84 11.91
N ARG A 118 13.30 -5.63 11.70
CA ARG A 118 13.13 -4.91 10.42
C ARG A 118 13.50 -5.80 9.24
N SER A 119 12.81 -5.60 8.13
CA SER A 119 13.16 -6.24 6.86
C SER A 119 13.56 -5.19 5.84
N SER A 120 14.59 -5.52 5.07
CA SER A 120 14.90 -4.87 3.80
C SER A 120 13.75 -5.06 2.82
N PHE A 121 13.56 -4.10 1.92
CA PHE A 121 12.64 -4.16 0.78
C PHE A 121 13.16 -3.34 -0.40
N SER A 122 12.57 -3.53 -1.58
CA SER A 122 12.84 -2.72 -2.77
C SER A 122 11.54 -2.19 -3.37
N HIS A 123 11.55 -0.94 -3.85
CA HIS A 123 10.43 -0.36 -4.60
C HIS A 123 10.12 -1.13 -5.90
N ASP A 124 11.07 -1.89 -6.45
CA ASP A 124 10.83 -2.76 -7.61
C ASP A 124 9.83 -3.89 -7.29
N ASN A 125 9.75 -4.28 -6.01
CA ASN A 125 8.84 -5.30 -5.48
C ASN A 125 7.73 -4.68 -4.62
N GLU A 126 7.48 -3.38 -4.78
CA GLU A 126 6.48 -2.62 -4.06
C GLU A 126 5.43 -2.07 -5.02
N SER A 127 4.16 -2.09 -4.62
CA SER A 127 3.06 -1.56 -5.41
C SER A 127 1.94 -1.04 -4.52
N ALA A 128 1.26 0.00 -4.98
CA ALA A 128 0.13 0.59 -4.29
C ALA A 128 -0.92 1.10 -5.28
N SER A 129 -2.18 1.01 -4.90
CA SER A 129 -3.33 1.57 -5.62
C SER A 129 -4.41 1.96 -4.61
N PRO A 130 -5.45 2.72 -4.98
CA PRO A 130 -6.53 3.05 -4.05
C PRO A 130 -7.09 1.81 -3.34
N GLY A 131 -7.01 1.79 -2.01
CA GLY A 131 -7.48 0.68 -1.16
C GLY A 131 -6.57 -0.55 -1.08
N TYR A 132 -5.36 -0.52 -1.65
CA TYR A 132 -4.45 -1.66 -1.70
C TYR A 132 -2.97 -1.28 -1.62
N TYR A 133 -2.19 -2.07 -0.89
CA TYR A 133 -0.72 -1.96 -0.83
C TYR A 133 -0.11 -3.36 -0.85
N SER A 134 1.06 -3.52 -1.49
CA SER A 134 1.80 -4.77 -1.50
C SER A 134 3.30 -4.54 -1.56
N VAL A 135 4.06 -5.35 -0.81
CA VAL A 135 5.52 -5.32 -0.81
C VAL A 135 6.09 -6.71 -0.54
N VAL A 136 7.31 -6.97 -0.99
CA VAL A 136 8.08 -8.15 -0.57
C VAL A 136 9.07 -7.74 0.54
N LEU A 137 9.00 -8.44 1.67
CA LEU A 137 9.98 -8.36 2.74
C LEU A 137 11.14 -9.31 2.43
N ASP A 138 12.26 -8.77 1.94
CA ASP A 138 13.36 -9.54 1.40
C ASP A 138 14.02 -10.43 2.47
N ASP A 139 14.18 -9.91 3.69
CA ASP A 139 14.87 -10.63 4.78
C ASP A 139 14.09 -11.85 5.27
N TYR A 140 12.78 -11.87 5.06
CA TYR A 140 11.89 -12.99 5.42
C TYR A 140 11.33 -13.76 4.23
N ALA A 141 11.53 -13.28 2.99
CA ALA A 141 10.90 -13.82 1.78
C ALA A 141 9.37 -13.95 1.93
N ILE A 142 8.74 -12.89 2.42
CA ILE A 142 7.28 -12.81 2.63
C ILE A 142 6.72 -11.72 1.73
N LYS A 143 5.75 -12.06 0.88
CA LYS A 143 4.92 -11.04 0.22
C LYS A 143 3.81 -10.62 1.18
N VAL A 144 3.72 -9.32 1.43
CA VAL A 144 2.69 -8.69 2.24
C VAL A 144 1.72 -7.98 1.32
N GLU A 145 0.43 -8.20 1.53
CA GLU A 145 -0.65 -7.54 0.78
C GLU A 145 -1.69 -7.03 1.77
N LEU A 146 -2.06 -5.75 1.66
CA LEU A 146 -2.89 -5.02 2.60
C LEU A 146 -4.11 -4.45 1.89
N SER A 147 -5.26 -4.48 2.55
CA SER A 147 -6.45 -3.75 2.14
C SER A 147 -7.22 -3.25 3.37
N ALA A 148 -8.11 -2.29 3.19
CA ALA A 148 -8.85 -1.70 4.30
C ALA A 148 -10.32 -1.45 3.92
N THR A 149 -11.17 -1.48 4.94
CA THR A 149 -12.53 -0.92 4.92
C THR A 149 -12.53 0.39 5.69
N THR A 150 -13.72 0.94 5.98
CA THR A 150 -13.82 2.14 6.79
C THR A 150 -13.27 1.98 8.21
N ARG A 151 -13.24 0.76 8.79
CA ARG A 151 -12.85 0.53 10.19
C ARG A 151 -12.08 -0.77 10.46
N ALA A 152 -11.75 -1.55 9.44
CA ALA A 152 -10.99 -2.80 9.57
C ALA A 152 -9.90 -2.89 8.49
N GLY A 153 -8.73 -3.39 8.89
CA GLY A 153 -7.63 -3.73 7.99
C GLY A 153 -7.56 -5.23 7.73
N PHE A 154 -7.12 -5.62 6.55
CA PHE A 154 -6.93 -7.01 6.12
C PHE A 154 -5.48 -7.18 5.68
N HIS A 155 -4.87 -8.27 6.15
CA HIS A 155 -3.51 -8.66 5.78
C HIS A 155 -3.56 -10.02 5.09
N ARG A 156 -2.81 -10.17 4.01
CA ARG A 156 -2.51 -11.46 3.39
C ARG A 156 -1.00 -11.59 3.29
N TYR A 157 -0.49 -12.70 3.82
CA TYR A 157 0.94 -13.02 3.80
C TYR A 157 1.15 -14.26 2.95
N THR A 158 2.01 -14.15 1.94
CA THR A 158 2.45 -15.29 1.14
C THR A 158 3.90 -15.59 1.47
N LEU A 159 4.16 -16.77 2.04
CA LEU A 159 5.49 -17.22 2.37
C LEU A 159 6.10 -17.94 1.16
N TYR A 160 7.29 -17.53 0.74
CA TYR A 160 8.05 -18.26 -0.26
C TYR A 160 8.94 -19.29 0.42
N ASN A 161 8.95 -20.54 -0.10
CA ASN A 161 9.84 -21.58 0.42
C ASN A 161 11.30 -21.13 0.26
N ARG A 162 12.03 -21.09 1.38
CA ARG A 162 13.49 -21.07 1.38
C ARG A 162 13.96 -22.52 1.33
N ILE A 163 14.61 -22.90 0.22
CA ILE A 163 15.29 -24.20 0.08
C ILE A 163 16.62 -24.11 0.82
#